data_AF-A0A1A9AQD9-F1
#
_entry.id   AF-A0A1A9AQD9-F1
#
_cell.length_a   1.000
_cell.length_b   1.000
_cell.length_c   1.000
_cell.angle_alpha   90.00
_cell.angle_beta   90.00
_cell.angle_gamma   90.00
#
_symmetry.space_group_name_H-M   'P 1'
#
loop_
_entity.id
_entity.type
_entity.pdbx_description
1 polymer ?
#
loop_
_entity_poly.entity_id
_entity_poly.type
_entity_poly.pdbx_seq_one_letter_code
_entity_poly.pdbx_strand_id
1 'polypeptide(L)'
;MTIDFDEKLLPSIYFTNKLYNNTNIQELNENKEKTQTYQQVLTNINELNSSFNKCYEEIKGECFQYKEEFRCCRDINYHIDIVKGIIKSFKLEEIEKNDLITKVEDNLKQKLSGYGTHVCERKEDLDSIRKRCIIKQLHDFVQDKDIIQNYSNDYNKYLVKKWNEIIKYTNGNDDVYIKIENDFMGILDKYKHFLETSLYIPDVDLENLKEEDIKISTDLSSLITSISLDTFPSEPSPGKHYNELYKQVLSDKVSNIQTKNILLPFGVTISGVSLILLLLHKVRKIFN
;
A
#
# COMPACT_ATOMS: atom_id res chain seq x y z
N MET A 1 -2.68 -29.86 20.08
CA MET A 1 -2.81 -30.09 18.64
C MET A 1 -2.30 -28.81 17.99
N THR A 2 -1.07 -28.81 17.46
CA THR A 2 -0.56 -27.70 16.66
C THR A 2 -1.34 -27.72 15.35
N ILE A 3 -2.08 -26.63 15.09
CA ILE A 3 -2.72 -26.44 13.79
C ILE A 3 -1.58 -26.02 12.86
N ASP A 4 -1.36 -26.76 11.78
CA ASP A 4 -0.39 -26.34 10.76
C ASP A 4 -0.98 -25.19 9.95
N PHE A 5 -0.14 -24.25 9.51
CA PHE A 5 -0.56 -23.16 8.64
C PHE A 5 -1.14 -23.69 7.32
N ASP A 6 -2.40 -23.37 7.04
CA ASP A 6 -3.07 -23.64 5.76
C ASP A 6 -3.57 -22.33 5.17
N GLU A 7 -3.04 -21.97 4.00
CA GLU A 7 -3.42 -20.76 3.26
C GLU A 7 -4.94 -20.72 3.02
N LYS A 8 -5.61 -21.87 2.87
CA LYS A 8 -7.07 -21.95 2.67
C LYS A 8 -7.90 -21.46 3.84
N LEU A 9 -7.30 -21.34 5.02
CA LEU A 9 -7.96 -20.84 6.22
C LEU A 9 -7.87 -19.31 6.34
N LEU A 10 -7.11 -18.62 5.47
CA LEU A 10 -7.03 -17.17 5.47
C LEU A 10 -8.38 -16.56 5.10
N PRO A 11 -9.02 -15.76 5.97
CA PRO A 11 -10.24 -15.07 5.61
C PRO A 11 -10.05 -14.15 4.40
N SER A 12 -8.90 -13.47 4.30
CA SER A 12 -8.62 -12.46 3.27
C SER A 12 -8.65 -12.96 1.82
N ILE A 13 -8.56 -14.27 1.60
CA ILE A 13 -8.48 -14.84 0.25
C ILE A 13 -9.82 -15.37 -0.27
N TYR A 14 -10.93 -15.23 0.45
CA TYR A 14 -12.21 -15.84 0.08
C TYR A 14 -12.64 -15.60 -1.38
N PHE A 15 -12.79 -14.35 -1.82
CA PHE A 15 -13.18 -14.04 -3.21
C PHE A 15 -12.03 -14.28 -4.19
N THR A 16 -10.79 -14.01 -3.76
CA THR A 16 -9.60 -14.28 -4.58
C THR A 16 -9.49 -15.76 -4.94
N ASN A 17 -9.76 -16.67 -4.00
CA ASN A 17 -9.77 -18.12 -4.23
C ASN A 17 -10.90 -18.53 -5.16
N LYS A 18 -12.09 -17.91 -5.04
CA LYS A 18 -13.17 -18.15 -6.01
C LYS A 18 -12.75 -17.78 -7.41
N LEU A 19 -12.15 -16.60 -7.59
CA LEU A 19 -11.61 -16.19 -8.89
C LEU A 19 -10.50 -17.14 -9.37
N TYR A 20 -9.56 -17.51 -8.51
CA TYR A 20 -8.45 -18.38 -8.87
C TYR A 20 -8.92 -19.78 -9.30
N ASN A 21 -9.86 -20.39 -8.56
CA ASN A 21 -10.33 -21.75 -8.81
C ASN A 21 -11.32 -21.84 -9.98
N ASN A 22 -12.04 -20.77 -10.29
CA ASN A 22 -13.05 -20.74 -11.36
C ASN A 22 -12.55 -20.07 -12.65
N THR A 23 -11.25 -19.73 -12.72
CA THR A 23 -10.62 -19.20 -13.93
C THR A 23 -9.41 -20.04 -14.31
N ASN A 24 -8.95 -19.93 -15.56
CA ASN A 24 -7.75 -20.62 -16.04
C ASN A 24 -6.44 -19.88 -15.69
N ILE A 25 -6.44 -19.03 -14.66
CA ILE A 25 -5.27 -18.23 -14.27
C ILE A 25 -4.06 -19.09 -13.88
N GLN A 26 -4.29 -20.25 -13.26
CA GLN A 26 -3.22 -21.19 -12.91
C GLN A 26 -2.49 -21.69 -14.17
N GLU A 27 -3.25 -22.15 -15.16
CA GLU A 27 -2.71 -22.61 -16.44
C GLU A 27 -1.96 -21.47 -17.18
N LEU A 28 -2.50 -20.25 -17.14
CA LEU A 28 -1.82 -19.09 -17.70
C LEU A 28 -0.47 -18.83 -17.01
N ASN A 29 -0.44 -18.93 -15.68
CA ASN A 29 0.77 -18.72 -14.87
C ASN A 29 1.83 -19.81 -15.11
N GLU A 30 1.43 -21.07 -15.26
CA GLU A 30 2.32 -22.20 -15.53
C GLU A 30 2.95 -22.13 -16.94
N ASN A 31 2.26 -21.50 -17.88
CA ASN A 31 2.71 -21.41 -19.28
C ASN A 31 3.48 -20.14 -19.62
N LYS A 32 3.46 -19.11 -18.75
CA LYS A 32 4.04 -17.78 -19.04
C LYS A 32 5.51 -17.76 -19.46
N GLU A 33 6.33 -18.70 -18.97
CA GLU A 33 7.77 -18.76 -19.30
C GLU A 33 8.07 -19.60 -20.56
N LYS A 34 7.06 -20.29 -21.10
CA LYS A 34 7.20 -21.12 -22.31
C LYS A 34 7.13 -20.24 -23.55
N THR A 35 7.80 -20.67 -24.61
CA THR A 35 7.66 -20.01 -25.92
C THR A 35 6.25 -20.25 -26.43
N GLN A 36 5.50 -19.17 -26.62
CA GLN A 36 4.14 -19.20 -27.16
C GLN A 36 3.99 -18.10 -28.22
N THR A 37 3.15 -18.35 -29.21
CA THR A 37 2.75 -17.31 -30.15
C THR A 37 1.71 -16.39 -29.52
N TYR A 38 1.59 -15.17 -30.01
CA TYR A 38 0.53 -14.25 -29.59
C TYR A 38 -0.86 -14.90 -29.66
N GLN A 39 -1.15 -15.66 -30.72
CA GLN A 39 -2.46 -16.34 -30.85
C GLN A 39 -2.72 -17.36 -29.74
N GLN A 40 -1.71 -18.15 -29.34
CA GLN A 40 -1.87 -19.11 -28.24
C GLN A 40 -2.19 -18.40 -26.92
N VAL A 41 -1.50 -17.29 -26.63
CA VAL A 41 -1.76 -16.52 -25.40
C VAL A 41 -3.11 -15.81 -25.49
N LEU A 42 -3.49 -15.28 -26.65
CA LEU A 42 -4.79 -14.65 -26.89
C LEU A 42 -5.95 -15.62 -26.64
N THR A 43 -5.85 -16.87 -27.11
CA THR A 43 -6.85 -17.90 -26.81
C THR A 43 -7.01 -18.09 -25.30
N ASN A 44 -5.92 -18.24 -24.56
CA ASN A 44 -5.95 -18.41 -23.11
C ASN A 44 -6.56 -17.18 -22.39
N ILE A 45 -6.26 -15.97 -22.87
CA ILE A 45 -6.84 -14.72 -22.33
C ILE A 45 -8.35 -14.63 -22.61
N ASN A 46 -8.81 -15.07 -23.78
CA ASN A 46 -10.25 -15.09 -24.08
C ASN A 46 -11.00 -16.10 -23.19
N GLU A 47 -10.40 -17.26 -22.92
CA GLU A 47 -10.94 -18.26 -21.99
C GLU A 47 -10.94 -17.75 -20.54
N LEU A 48 -9.88 -17.03 -20.14
CA LEU A 48 -9.80 -16.33 -18.85
C LEU A 48 -10.94 -15.33 -18.71
N ASN A 49 -11.12 -14.44 -19.69
CA ASN A 49 -12.19 -13.46 -19.67
C ASN A 49 -13.59 -14.12 -19.62
N SER A 50 -13.78 -15.20 -20.36
CA SER A 50 -15.06 -15.94 -20.35
C SER A 50 -15.36 -16.56 -18.98
N SER A 51 -14.37 -17.22 -18.37
CA SER A 51 -14.51 -17.86 -17.05
C SER A 51 -14.64 -16.83 -15.92
N PHE A 52 -13.85 -15.75 -15.97
CA PHE A 52 -13.97 -14.59 -15.08
C PHE A 52 -15.37 -14.01 -15.13
N ASN A 53 -15.94 -13.80 -16.32
CA ASN A 53 -17.28 -13.23 -16.48
C ASN A 53 -18.38 -14.07 -15.84
N LYS A 54 -18.24 -15.40 -15.83
CA LYS A 54 -19.19 -16.29 -15.16
C LYS A 54 -19.05 -16.19 -13.65
N CYS A 55 -17.82 -16.31 -13.14
CA CYS A 55 -17.52 -16.24 -11.71
C CYS A 55 -17.87 -14.86 -11.12
N TYR A 56 -17.69 -13.79 -11.89
CA TYR A 56 -17.97 -12.42 -11.50
C TYR A 56 -19.44 -12.21 -11.11
N GLU A 57 -20.41 -12.77 -11.86
CA GLU A 57 -21.83 -12.58 -11.54
C GLU A 57 -22.20 -13.24 -10.20
N GLU A 58 -21.60 -14.39 -9.88
CA GLU A 58 -21.78 -15.07 -8.59
C GLU A 58 -21.18 -14.24 -7.45
N ILE A 59 -19.93 -13.80 -7.61
CA ILE A 59 -19.24 -12.94 -6.63
C ILE A 59 -20.07 -11.66 -6.41
N LYS A 60 -20.47 -10.98 -7.48
CA LYS A 60 -21.28 -9.75 -7.42
C LYS A 60 -22.56 -9.94 -6.61
N GLY A 61 -23.27 -11.06 -6.79
CA GLY A 61 -24.45 -11.41 -6.00
C GLY A 61 -24.14 -11.48 -4.50
N GLU A 62 -23.07 -12.19 -4.13
CA GLU A 62 -22.61 -12.30 -2.74
C GLU A 62 -22.20 -10.95 -2.15
N CYS A 63 -21.46 -10.14 -2.91
CA CYS A 63 -21.00 -8.82 -2.47
C CYS A 63 -22.17 -7.94 -2.04
N PHE A 64 -23.23 -7.86 -2.84
CA PHE A 64 -24.41 -7.07 -2.49
C PHE A 64 -25.22 -7.67 -1.35
N GLN A 65 -25.34 -9.00 -1.31
CA GLN A 65 -26.06 -9.69 -0.25
C GLN A 65 -25.43 -9.44 1.13
N TYR A 66 -24.09 -9.45 1.19
CA TYR A 66 -23.34 -9.30 2.44
C TYR A 66 -22.80 -7.89 2.69
N LYS A 67 -23.06 -6.94 1.78
CA LYS A 67 -22.54 -5.55 1.82
C LYS A 67 -21.00 -5.51 1.88
N GLU A 68 -20.36 -6.35 1.07
CA GLU A 68 -18.91 -6.48 0.96
C GLU A 68 -18.36 -5.86 -0.34
N GLU A 69 -19.06 -4.89 -0.93
CA GLU A 69 -18.75 -4.34 -2.25
C GLU A 69 -17.32 -3.82 -2.37
N PHE A 70 -16.81 -3.12 -1.35
CA PHE A 70 -15.43 -2.63 -1.30
C PHE A 70 -14.40 -3.76 -1.25
N ARG A 71 -14.68 -4.81 -0.47
CA ARG A 71 -13.81 -5.99 -0.37
C ARG A 71 -13.75 -6.72 -1.70
N CYS A 72 -14.90 -6.98 -2.30
CA CYS A 72 -14.98 -7.60 -3.62
C CYS A 72 -14.24 -6.80 -4.67
N CYS A 73 -14.42 -5.46 -4.69
CA CYS A 73 -13.69 -4.61 -5.61
C CYS A 73 -12.17 -4.75 -5.44
N ARG A 74 -11.64 -4.74 -4.21
CA ARG A 74 -10.20 -4.95 -3.98
C ARG A 74 -9.73 -6.32 -4.47
N ASP A 75 -10.49 -7.38 -4.22
CA ASP A 75 -10.11 -8.74 -4.60
C ASP A 75 -10.18 -8.96 -6.11
N ILE A 76 -11.18 -8.40 -6.79
CA ILE A 76 -11.29 -8.39 -8.25
C ILE A 76 -10.14 -7.59 -8.86
N ASN A 77 -9.87 -6.39 -8.35
CA ASN A 77 -8.76 -5.57 -8.82
C ASN A 77 -7.41 -6.28 -8.68
N TYR A 78 -7.20 -6.95 -7.54
CA TYR A 78 -6.01 -7.76 -7.27
C TYR A 78 -5.86 -8.91 -8.26
N HIS A 79 -6.94 -9.66 -8.52
CA HIS A 79 -6.93 -10.73 -9.52
C HIS A 79 -6.47 -10.22 -10.89
N ILE A 80 -6.99 -9.07 -11.32
CA ILE A 80 -6.62 -8.46 -12.60
C ILE A 80 -5.16 -7.97 -12.59
N ASP A 81 -4.69 -7.40 -11.48
CA ASP A 81 -3.29 -7.00 -11.32
C ASP A 81 -2.33 -8.21 -11.42
N ILE A 82 -2.71 -9.38 -10.88
CA ILE A 82 -1.95 -10.63 -11.08
C ILE A 82 -1.92 -11.01 -12.57
N VAL A 83 -3.08 -11.03 -13.24
CA VAL A 83 -3.19 -11.38 -14.66
C VAL A 83 -2.27 -10.50 -15.51
N LYS A 84 -2.20 -9.20 -15.21
CA LYS A 84 -1.27 -8.27 -15.88
C LYS A 84 0.19 -8.65 -15.65
N GLY A 85 0.56 -8.97 -14.41
CA GLY A 85 1.91 -9.47 -14.08
C GLY A 85 2.28 -10.73 -14.87
N ILE A 86 1.34 -11.66 -14.99
CA ILE A 86 1.49 -12.88 -15.80
C ILE A 86 1.66 -12.53 -17.29
N ILE A 87 0.80 -11.66 -17.85
CA ILE A 87 0.90 -11.23 -19.25
C ILE A 87 2.27 -10.60 -19.53
N LYS A 88 2.77 -9.75 -18.63
CA LYS A 88 4.08 -9.12 -18.74
C LYS A 88 5.24 -10.11 -18.76
N SER A 89 5.06 -11.28 -18.15
CA SER A 89 6.07 -12.34 -18.08
C SER A 89 6.19 -13.17 -19.37
N PHE A 90 5.21 -13.13 -20.29
CA PHE A 90 5.33 -13.87 -21.55
C PHE A 90 6.50 -13.39 -22.41
N LYS A 91 7.07 -14.31 -23.21
CA LYS A 91 8.10 -14.05 -24.22
C LYS A 91 7.50 -13.53 -25.53
N LEU A 92 6.68 -12.49 -25.43
CA LEU A 92 6.05 -11.78 -26.54
C LEU A 92 6.67 -10.38 -26.72
N GLU A 93 6.42 -9.74 -27.85
CA GLU A 93 6.79 -8.34 -28.02
C GLU A 93 5.96 -7.44 -27.10
N GLU A 94 6.53 -6.30 -26.69
CA GLU A 94 5.87 -5.40 -25.72
C GLU A 94 4.51 -4.89 -26.24
N ILE A 95 4.39 -4.66 -27.54
CA ILE A 95 3.13 -4.26 -28.19
C ILE A 95 2.05 -5.35 -28.07
N GLU A 96 2.43 -6.62 -28.24
CA GLU A 96 1.54 -7.77 -28.10
C GLU A 96 1.08 -7.93 -26.64
N LYS A 97 1.99 -7.77 -25.68
CA LYS A 97 1.64 -7.79 -24.25
C LYS A 97 0.67 -6.68 -23.89
N ASN A 98 0.87 -5.48 -24.42
CA ASN A 98 -0.01 -4.33 -24.17
C ASN A 98 -1.40 -4.52 -24.79
N ASP A 99 -1.49 -5.11 -25.98
CA ASP A 99 -2.78 -5.49 -26.58
C ASP A 99 -3.53 -6.52 -25.71
N LEU A 100 -2.84 -7.56 -25.23
CA LEU A 100 -3.44 -8.55 -24.33
C LEU A 100 -3.92 -7.94 -23.01
N ILE A 101 -3.15 -7.02 -22.41
CA ILE A 101 -3.56 -6.30 -21.19
C ILE A 101 -4.81 -5.45 -21.46
N THR A 102 -4.85 -4.73 -22.59
CA THR A 102 -6.02 -3.94 -22.99
C THR A 102 -7.28 -4.80 -23.04
N LYS A 103 -7.20 -6.02 -23.61
CA LYS A 103 -8.34 -6.95 -23.67
C LYS A 103 -8.84 -7.38 -22.29
N VAL A 104 -7.95 -7.56 -21.32
CA VAL A 104 -8.33 -7.90 -19.93
C VAL A 104 -8.97 -6.71 -19.24
N GLU A 105 -8.37 -5.51 -19.34
CA GLU A 105 -8.88 -4.29 -18.72
C GLU A 105 -10.24 -3.86 -19.31
N ASP A 106 -10.41 -3.98 -20.64
CA ASP A 106 -11.69 -3.66 -21.30
C ASP A 106 -12.81 -4.63 -20.88
N ASN A 107 -12.51 -5.91 -20.73
CA ASN A 107 -13.46 -6.89 -20.19
C ASN A 107 -13.87 -6.52 -18.75
N LEU A 108 -12.92 -6.13 -17.90
CA LEU A 108 -13.18 -5.71 -16.54
C LEU A 108 -14.02 -4.43 -16.45
N LYS A 109 -13.68 -3.38 -17.19
CA LYS A 109 -14.38 -2.08 -17.17
C LYS A 109 -15.86 -2.22 -17.47
N GLN A 110 -16.20 -3.06 -18.45
CA GLN A 110 -17.60 -3.37 -18.78
C GLN A 110 -18.34 -3.95 -17.57
N LYS A 111 -17.68 -4.79 -16.77
CA LYS A 111 -18.27 -5.45 -15.60
C LYS A 111 -18.38 -4.54 -14.38
N LEU A 112 -17.32 -3.82 -14.04
CA LEU A 112 -17.27 -2.97 -12.84
C LEU A 112 -18.28 -1.82 -12.85
N SER A 113 -18.72 -1.39 -14.04
CA SER A 113 -19.83 -0.44 -14.19
C SER A 113 -21.08 -0.86 -13.40
N GLY A 114 -21.26 -2.16 -13.14
CA GLY A 114 -22.37 -2.74 -12.40
C GLY A 114 -22.32 -2.59 -10.87
N TYR A 115 -21.21 -2.12 -10.28
CA TYR A 115 -21.13 -1.74 -8.85
C TYR A 115 -21.42 -0.25 -8.60
N GLY A 116 -21.52 0.56 -9.67
CA GLY A 116 -21.60 2.02 -9.61
C GLY A 116 -20.23 2.69 -9.75
N THR A 117 -20.22 3.88 -10.37
CA THR A 117 -19.01 4.60 -10.82
C THR A 117 -17.95 4.82 -9.75
N HIS A 118 -18.34 4.87 -8.47
CA HIS A 118 -17.45 5.25 -7.36
C HIS A 118 -17.00 4.09 -6.47
N VAL A 119 -17.56 2.89 -6.64
CA VAL A 119 -17.26 1.76 -5.76
C VAL A 119 -15.98 1.04 -6.20
N CYS A 120 -15.73 0.99 -7.51
CA CYS A 120 -14.59 0.27 -8.06
C CYS A 120 -13.88 1.05 -9.18
N GLU A 121 -13.54 2.31 -8.90
CA GLU A 121 -12.70 3.09 -9.79
C GLU A 121 -11.29 2.49 -9.85
N ARG A 122 -10.74 2.38 -11.06
CA ARG A 122 -9.45 1.73 -11.31
C ARG A 122 -8.64 2.54 -12.32
N LYS A 123 -7.53 3.10 -11.86
CA LYS A 123 -6.48 3.67 -12.72
C LYS A 123 -5.43 2.61 -13.06
N GLU A 124 -4.94 2.64 -14.29
CA GLU A 124 -4.10 1.55 -14.82
C GLU A 124 -2.60 1.76 -14.64
N ASP A 125 -2.18 2.96 -14.22
CA ASP A 125 -0.77 3.32 -14.05
C ASP A 125 -0.10 2.55 -12.89
N LEU A 126 1.23 2.47 -12.93
CA LEU A 126 2.03 1.70 -11.98
C LEU A 126 1.84 2.15 -10.53
N ASP A 127 1.73 3.45 -10.29
CA ASP A 127 1.54 3.98 -8.93
C ASP A 127 0.17 3.59 -8.39
N SER A 128 -0.87 3.66 -9.21
CA SER A 128 -2.21 3.19 -8.84
C SER A 128 -2.24 1.67 -8.55
N ILE A 129 -1.51 0.84 -9.31
CA ILE A 129 -1.38 -0.60 -9.01
C ILE A 129 -0.70 -0.79 -7.64
N ARG A 130 0.42 -0.09 -7.39
CA ARG A 130 1.15 -0.19 -6.13
C ARG A 130 0.28 0.23 -4.94
N LYS A 131 -0.48 1.33 -5.06
CA LYS A 131 -1.45 1.78 -4.04
C LYS A 131 -2.51 0.73 -3.76
N ARG A 132 -3.10 0.10 -4.79
CA ARG A 132 -4.06 -0.99 -4.60
C ARG A 132 -3.45 -2.18 -3.86
N CYS A 133 -2.21 -2.55 -4.18
CA CYS A 133 -1.51 -3.63 -3.47
C CYS A 133 -1.33 -3.29 -1.98
N ILE A 134 -0.93 -2.05 -1.68
CA ILE A 134 -0.77 -1.57 -0.29
C ILE A 134 -2.10 -1.62 0.46
N ILE A 135 -3.17 -1.06 -0.12
CA ILE A 135 -4.51 -1.04 0.49
C ILE A 135 -5.02 -2.46 0.70
N LYS A 136 -4.92 -3.33 -0.30
CA LYS A 136 -5.31 -4.74 -0.15
C LYS A 136 -4.51 -5.40 0.97
N GLN A 137 -3.19 -5.23 1.02
CA GLN A 137 -2.36 -5.86 2.02
C GLN A 137 -2.70 -5.41 3.45
N LEU A 138 -3.03 -4.13 3.65
CA LEU A 138 -3.52 -3.63 4.95
C LEU A 138 -4.82 -4.30 5.36
N HIS A 139 -5.80 -4.41 4.46
CA HIS A 139 -7.06 -5.09 4.76
C HIS A 139 -6.86 -6.58 5.04
N ASP A 140 -5.96 -7.23 4.32
CA ASP A 140 -5.65 -8.64 4.52
C ASP A 140 -4.97 -8.85 5.89
N PHE A 141 -4.10 -7.92 6.35
CA PHE A 141 -3.54 -7.96 7.71
C PHE A 141 -4.60 -7.87 8.81
N VAL A 142 -5.61 -7.02 8.63
CA VAL A 142 -6.71 -6.89 9.59
C VAL A 142 -7.58 -8.15 9.61
N GLN A 143 -7.89 -8.72 8.44
CA GLN A 143 -8.72 -9.92 8.32
C GLN A 143 -8.01 -11.19 8.82
N ASP A 144 -6.70 -11.28 8.61
CA ASP A 144 -5.90 -12.46 8.97
C ASP A 144 -5.16 -12.31 10.32
N LYS A 145 -5.52 -11.31 11.13
CA LYS A 145 -4.77 -10.91 12.34
C LYS A 145 -4.46 -12.07 13.30
N ASP A 146 -5.43 -12.95 13.52
CA ASP A 146 -5.28 -14.11 14.42
C ASP A 146 -4.32 -15.16 13.84
N ILE A 147 -4.28 -15.30 12.51
CA ILE A 147 -3.36 -16.22 11.82
C ILE A 147 -1.95 -15.63 11.84
N ILE A 148 -1.80 -14.34 11.55
CA ILE A 148 -0.51 -13.63 11.59
C ILE A 148 0.12 -13.74 12.98
N GLN A 149 -0.67 -13.56 14.04
CA GLN A 149 -0.19 -13.63 15.42
C GLN A 149 0.41 -15.01 15.76
N ASN A 150 -0.10 -16.09 15.18
CA ASN A 150 0.31 -17.46 15.48
C ASN A 150 1.30 -18.05 14.45
N TYR A 151 1.32 -17.54 13.21
CA TYR A 151 2.03 -18.15 12.08
C TYR A 151 2.80 -17.14 11.22
N SER A 152 3.32 -16.05 11.79
CA SER A 152 3.98 -14.95 11.06
C SER A 152 5.02 -15.40 10.02
N ASN A 153 5.87 -16.37 10.36
CA ASN A 153 6.89 -16.88 9.45
C ASN A 153 6.31 -17.58 8.22
N ASP A 154 5.27 -18.38 8.39
CA ASP A 154 4.62 -19.09 7.27
C ASP A 154 3.72 -18.14 6.47
N TYR A 155 3.10 -17.17 7.15
CA TYR A 155 2.38 -16.09 6.49
C TYR A 155 3.32 -15.27 5.59
N ASN A 156 4.54 -14.96 6.02
CA ASN A 156 5.55 -14.28 5.17
C ASN A 156 5.89 -15.08 3.91
N LYS A 157 6.03 -16.40 4.02
CA LYS A 157 6.25 -17.26 2.84
C LYS A 157 5.07 -17.20 1.87
N TYR A 158 3.85 -17.18 2.40
CA TYR A 158 2.63 -16.98 1.60
C TYR A 158 2.64 -15.61 0.91
N LEU A 159 2.97 -14.53 1.63
CA LEU A 159 3.04 -13.17 1.08
C LEU A 159 4.02 -13.04 -0.10
N VAL A 160 5.19 -13.67 0.01
CA VAL A 160 6.16 -13.72 -1.09
C VAL A 160 5.52 -14.34 -2.34
N LYS A 161 4.84 -15.49 -2.21
CA LYS A 161 4.16 -16.12 -3.35
C LYS A 161 3.05 -15.24 -3.91
N LYS A 162 2.22 -14.66 -3.02
CA LYS A 162 1.06 -13.82 -3.33
C LYS A 162 1.44 -12.63 -4.21
N TRP A 163 2.50 -11.90 -3.85
CA TRP A 163 2.85 -10.64 -4.50
C TRP A 163 3.89 -10.76 -5.62
N ASN A 164 4.56 -11.91 -5.75
CA ASN A 164 5.68 -12.12 -6.67
C ASN A 164 5.42 -11.62 -8.10
N GLU A 165 4.27 -11.96 -8.67
CA GLU A 165 3.92 -11.61 -10.06
C GLU A 165 3.74 -10.10 -10.25
N ILE A 166 3.09 -9.44 -9.30
CA ILE A 166 2.87 -8.00 -9.36
C ILE A 166 4.17 -7.25 -9.08
N ILE A 167 4.98 -7.69 -8.10
CA ILE A 167 6.25 -7.05 -7.75
C ILE A 167 7.24 -7.08 -8.92
N LYS A 168 7.37 -8.23 -9.60
CA LYS A 168 8.26 -8.34 -10.78
C LYS A 168 7.96 -7.30 -11.85
N TYR A 169 6.67 -7.05 -12.08
CA TYR A 169 6.22 -6.06 -13.06
C TYR A 169 6.28 -4.62 -12.53
N THR A 170 5.87 -4.38 -11.28
CA THR A 170 5.67 -3.04 -10.74
C THR A 170 6.89 -2.45 -10.05
N ASN A 171 7.84 -3.24 -9.58
CA ASN A 171 8.99 -2.75 -8.85
C ASN A 171 10.17 -2.40 -9.78
N GLY A 172 10.22 -2.98 -10.98
CA GLY A 172 11.32 -2.76 -11.92
C GLY A 172 12.69 -3.09 -11.31
N ASN A 173 13.70 -2.28 -11.61
CA ASN A 173 15.06 -2.37 -11.05
C ASN A 173 15.33 -1.36 -9.91
N ASP A 174 14.34 -0.57 -9.50
CA ASP A 174 14.53 0.55 -8.59
C ASP A 174 14.07 0.24 -7.16
N ASP A 175 14.73 0.86 -6.18
CA ASP A 175 14.28 0.85 -4.79
C ASP A 175 13.06 1.79 -4.67
N VAL A 176 11.85 1.22 -4.64
CA VAL A 176 10.60 1.94 -4.42
C VAL A 176 10.26 1.95 -2.93
N TYR A 177 9.98 3.13 -2.40
CA TYR A 177 9.60 3.37 -1.00
C TYR A 177 8.14 3.82 -0.91
N ILE A 178 7.50 3.47 0.20
CA ILE A 178 6.14 3.87 0.52
C ILE A 178 6.13 4.70 1.81
N LYS A 179 5.23 5.67 1.85
CA LYS A 179 4.81 6.34 3.07
C LYS A 179 3.29 6.27 3.16
N ILE A 180 2.78 5.78 4.29
CA ILE A 180 1.36 5.86 4.65
C ILE A 180 1.27 6.74 5.87
N GLU A 181 0.49 7.82 5.80
CA GLU A 181 0.41 8.79 6.89
C GLU A 181 -1.00 9.37 6.97
N ASN A 182 -1.68 9.10 8.09
CA ASN A 182 -2.96 9.70 8.45
C ASN A 182 -3.09 9.75 9.99
N ASP A 183 -4.31 10.03 10.48
CA ASP A 183 -4.56 10.24 11.91
C ASP A 183 -4.30 9.00 12.78
N PHE A 184 -4.28 7.80 12.20
CA PHE A 184 -4.17 6.54 12.91
C PHE A 184 -3.02 5.65 12.42
N MET A 185 -2.33 6.00 11.35
CA MET A 185 -1.27 5.17 10.79
C MET A 185 -0.08 5.99 10.31
N GLY A 186 1.12 5.50 10.63
CA GLY A 186 2.37 6.00 10.07
C GLY A 186 3.31 4.86 9.70
N ILE A 187 3.46 4.61 8.40
CA ILE A 187 4.31 3.56 7.86
C ILE A 187 5.29 4.20 6.88
N LEU A 188 6.57 3.89 7.04
CA LEU A 188 7.61 4.19 6.07
C LEU A 188 8.37 2.90 5.80
N ASP A 189 8.42 2.43 4.56
CA ASP A 189 9.07 1.15 4.23
C ASP A 189 9.46 1.06 2.75
N LYS A 190 10.27 0.07 2.38
CA LYS A 190 10.42 -0.37 0.99
C LYS A 190 9.14 -1.07 0.55
N TYR A 191 8.63 -0.75 -0.63
CA TYR A 191 7.40 -1.30 -1.19
C TYR A 191 7.40 -2.84 -1.20
N LYS A 192 8.49 -3.44 -1.69
CA LYS A 192 8.66 -4.90 -1.69
C LYS A 192 8.66 -5.49 -0.29
N HIS A 193 9.42 -4.90 0.63
CA HIS A 193 9.51 -5.38 2.01
C HIS A 193 8.15 -5.35 2.72
N PHE A 194 7.39 -4.26 2.54
CA PHE A 194 6.04 -4.11 3.09
C PHE A 194 5.08 -5.20 2.60
N LEU A 195 5.13 -5.55 1.31
CA LEU A 195 4.27 -6.58 0.75
C LEU A 195 4.66 -8.00 1.19
N GLU A 196 5.95 -8.27 1.40
CA GLU A 196 6.47 -9.60 1.71
C GLU A 196 6.57 -9.90 3.21
N THR A 197 6.30 -8.91 4.07
CA THR A 197 6.46 -9.02 5.53
C THR A 197 5.16 -8.77 6.25
N SER A 198 4.77 -9.70 7.11
CA SER A 198 3.56 -9.61 7.93
C SER A 198 3.67 -8.43 8.89
N LEU A 199 2.65 -7.59 8.90
CA LEU A 199 2.48 -6.54 9.89
C LEU A 199 1.23 -6.85 10.72
N TYR A 200 1.40 -7.00 12.03
CA TYR A 200 0.27 -7.14 12.93
C TYR A 200 -0.35 -5.77 13.19
N ILE A 201 -1.56 -5.55 12.67
CA ILE A 201 -2.32 -4.30 12.79
C ILE A 201 -3.63 -4.60 13.53
N PRO A 202 -3.71 -4.40 14.86
CA PRO A 202 -4.94 -4.62 15.59
C PRO A 202 -5.89 -3.44 15.43
N ASP A 203 -7.11 -3.74 15.00
CA ASP A 203 -8.30 -2.90 15.19
C ASP A 203 -8.15 -1.44 14.72
N VAL A 204 -7.71 -1.29 13.47
CA VAL A 204 -7.63 -0.01 12.75
C VAL A 204 -8.82 0.12 11.80
N ASP A 205 -9.46 1.28 11.81
CA ASP A 205 -10.51 1.64 10.86
C ASP A 205 -9.90 1.99 9.49
N LEU A 206 -9.71 0.97 8.65
CA LEU A 206 -9.22 1.14 7.29
C LEU A 206 -10.28 1.70 6.33
N GLU A 207 -11.54 1.87 6.72
CA GLU A 207 -12.56 2.46 5.84
C GLU A 207 -12.25 3.95 5.55
N ASN A 208 -11.55 4.61 6.47
CA ASN A 208 -11.12 6.00 6.32
C ASN A 208 -9.78 6.17 5.60
N LEU A 209 -9.09 5.07 5.23
CA LEU A 209 -7.83 5.15 4.49
C LEU A 209 -8.09 5.62 3.07
N LYS A 210 -7.45 6.71 2.67
CA LYS A 210 -7.59 7.28 1.32
C LYS A 210 -6.34 7.04 0.49
N GLU A 211 -6.50 7.07 -0.84
CA GLU A 211 -5.34 6.96 -1.75
C GLU A 211 -4.33 8.10 -1.57
N GLU A 212 -4.78 9.29 -1.15
CA GLU A 212 -3.91 10.43 -0.84
C GLU A 212 -3.03 10.25 0.41
N ASP A 213 -3.43 9.36 1.33
CA ASP A 213 -2.63 9.03 2.53
C ASP A 213 -1.38 8.23 2.15
N ILE A 214 -1.37 7.62 0.96
CA ILE A 214 -0.30 6.78 0.44
C ILE A 214 0.54 7.57 -0.57
N LYS A 215 1.82 7.77 -0.23
CA LYS A 215 2.84 8.32 -1.13
C LYS A 215 3.84 7.24 -1.51
N ILE A 216 4.26 7.25 -2.77
CA ILE A 216 5.24 6.32 -3.33
C ILE A 216 6.34 7.16 -3.96
N SER A 217 7.60 6.76 -3.77
CA SER A 217 8.75 7.48 -4.32
C SER A 217 9.96 6.57 -4.41
N THR A 218 10.85 6.81 -5.37
CA THR A 218 12.21 6.26 -5.39
C THR A 218 13.18 7.12 -4.56
N ASP A 219 12.78 8.34 -4.19
CA ASP A 219 13.49 9.23 -3.28
C ASP A 219 12.94 9.10 -1.85
N LEU A 220 13.63 8.31 -1.03
CA LEU A 220 13.35 8.13 0.39
C LEU A 220 13.48 9.44 1.18
N SER A 221 14.45 10.29 0.83
CA SER A 221 14.69 11.56 1.54
C SER A 221 13.52 12.53 1.36
N SER A 222 12.91 12.57 0.17
CA SER A 222 11.69 13.33 -0.09
C SER A 222 10.52 12.83 0.77
N LEU A 223 10.32 11.51 0.88
CA LEU A 223 9.29 10.93 1.74
C LEU A 223 9.50 11.29 3.21
N ILE A 224 10.73 11.09 3.73
CA ILE A 224 11.12 11.45 5.09
C ILE A 224 10.85 12.94 5.37
N THR A 225 11.25 13.82 4.45
CA THR A 225 11.04 15.27 4.60
C THR A 225 9.55 15.60 4.70
N SER A 226 8.71 14.90 3.95
CA SER A 226 7.25 15.11 3.91
C SER A 226 6.47 14.55 5.12
N ILE A 227 7.11 13.83 6.05
CA ILE A 227 6.47 13.36 7.29
C ILE A 227 6.08 14.55 8.16
N SER A 228 4.81 14.62 8.54
CA SER A 228 4.27 15.65 9.41
C SER A 228 4.67 15.40 10.86
N LEU A 229 4.84 16.48 11.62
CA LEU A 229 5.02 16.41 13.07
C LEU A 229 3.69 16.55 13.82
N ASP A 230 2.68 17.10 13.15
CA ASP A 230 1.34 17.32 13.72
C ASP A 230 0.57 16.01 13.91
N THR A 231 1.02 14.93 13.25
CA THR A 231 0.46 13.58 13.36
C THR A 231 0.96 12.82 14.59
N PHE A 232 1.86 13.40 15.40
CA PHE A 232 2.35 12.77 16.62
C PHE A 232 1.24 12.73 17.68
N PRO A 233 0.75 11.55 18.07
CA PRO A 233 -0.09 11.44 19.23
C PRO A 233 0.80 11.76 20.44
N SER A 234 0.41 12.75 21.24
CA SER A 234 1.10 13.04 22.50
C SER A 234 1.13 11.85 23.46
N GLU A 235 0.28 10.84 23.24
CA GLU A 235 0.26 9.54 23.93
C GLU A 235 -0.12 8.40 22.98
N PRO A 236 0.33 7.15 23.23
CA PRO A 236 -0.12 5.96 22.49
C PRO A 236 -1.64 5.82 22.60
N SER A 237 -2.34 6.35 21.61
CA SER A 237 -3.79 6.30 21.53
C SER A 237 -4.21 4.91 21.01
N PRO A 238 -5.18 4.24 21.65
CA PRO A 238 -5.72 2.98 21.15
C PRO A 238 -6.13 3.10 19.68
N GLY A 239 -5.75 2.12 18.85
CA GLY A 239 -6.11 2.09 17.43
C GLY A 239 -5.14 2.85 16.50
N LYS A 240 -4.00 3.35 17.00
CA LYS A 240 -2.95 3.92 16.15
C LYS A 240 -1.80 2.93 15.91
N HIS A 241 -1.30 2.86 14.67
CA HIS A 241 -0.24 1.94 14.28
C HIS A 241 0.93 2.65 13.57
N TYR A 242 2.14 2.52 14.13
CA TYR A 242 3.35 3.08 13.56
C TYR A 242 4.42 1.99 13.44
N ASN A 243 5.06 1.86 12.27
CA ASN A 243 6.20 0.94 12.14
C ASN A 243 7.49 1.56 12.72
N GLU A 244 8.49 0.73 12.99
CA GLU A 244 9.71 1.16 13.69
C GLU A 244 10.49 2.24 12.95
N LEU A 245 10.61 2.12 11.62
CA LEU A 245 11.33 3.12 10.82
C LEU A 245 10.62 4.48 10.86
N TYR A 246 9.29 4.53 10.78
CA TYR A 246 8.54 5.77 10.88
C TYR A 246 8.69 6.41 12.28
N LYS A 247 8.63 5.61 13.36
CA LYS A 247 8.87 6.09 14.74
C LYS A 247 10.27 6.69 14.89
N GLN A 248 11.29 6.05 14.33
CA GLN A 248 12.66 6.54 14.38
C GLN A 248 12.79 7.91 13.69
N VAL A 249 12.26 8.03 12.48
CA VAL A 249 12.30 9.29 11.72
C VAL A 249 11.59 10.42 12.47
N LEU A 250 10.44 10.13 13.09
CA LEU A 250 9.75 11.10 13.93
C LEU A 250 10.61 11.54 15.13
N SER A 251 11.19 10.59 15.86
CA SER A 251 12.07 10.86 17.00
C SER A 251 13.24 11.76 16.61
N ASP A 252 13.89 11.48 15.48
CA ASP A 252 15.01 12.27 14.97
C ASP A 252 14.58 13.70 14.60
N LYS A 253 13.41 13.87 13.97
CA LYS A 253 12.87 15.21 13.67
C LYS A 253 12.57 16.02 14.93
N VAL A 254 11.95 15.39 15.93
CA VAL A 254 11.66 16.04 17.23
C VAL A 254 12.95 16.45 17.94
N SER A 255 13.95 15.56 18.00
CA SER A 255 15.25 15.84 18.61
C SER A 255 15.99 16.99 17.91
N ASN A 256 15.95 17.03 16.57
CA ASN A 256 16.54 18.11 15.79
C ASN A 256 15.88 19.46 16.05
N ILE A 257 14.57 19.50 16.26
CA ILE A 257 13.84 20.73 16.63
C ILE A 257 14.18 21.16 18.05
N GLN A 258 14.18 20.25 19.01
CA GLN A 258 14.58 20.57 20.39
C GLN A 258 16.00 21.10 20.46
N THR A 259 16.93 20.46 19.75
CA THR A 259 18.32 20.91 19.66
C THR A 259 18.42 22.29 19.02
N LYS A 260 17.72 22.55 17.90
CA LYS A 260 17.68 23.89 17.28
C LYS A 260 17.00 24.94 18.16
N ASN A 261 15.98 24.59 18.94
CA ASN A 261 15.31 25.52 19.86
C ASN A 261 16.16 25.83 21.10
N ILE A 262 16.99 24.88 21.54
CA ILE A 262 18.02 25.12 22.58
C ILE A 262 19.19 25.93 22.00
N LEU A 263 19.54 25.72 20.73
CA LEU A 263 20.64 26.41 20.05
C LEU A 263 20.25 27.76 19.44
N LEU A 264 18.96 28.07 19.30
CA LEU A 264 18.42 29.42 19.10
C LEU A 264 18.65 30.16 20.41
N PRO A 265 19.78 30.87 20.56
CA PRO A 265 20.06 31.54 21.82
C PRO A 265 19.05 32.67 21.93
N PHE A 266 18.55 32.92 23.14
CA PHE A 266 18.11 34.19 23.71
C PHE A 266 18.44 35.46 22.88
N GLY A 267 17.83 35.58 21.70
CA GLY A 267 18.17 36.54 20.66
C GLY A 267 17.18 37.70 20.61
N VAL A 268 16.37 37.86 21.66
CA VAL A 268 15.45 38.98 21.83
C VAL A 268 15.39 39.42 23.31
N THR A 269 16.53 39.74 23.93
CA THR A 269 16.56 40.60 25.14
C THR A 269 17.85 41.40 25.37
N ILE A 270 18.94 41.19 24.61
CA ILE A 270 20.18 41.97 24.82
C ILE A 270 20.09 43.41 24.25
N SER A 271 19.07 43.74 23.45
CA SER A 271 18.81 45.14 23.04
C SER A 271 18.22 45.99 24.19
N GLY A 272 17.51 45.38 25.14
CA GLY A 272 16.92 46.10 26.29
C GLY A 272 17.93 46.41 27.39
N VAL A 273 18.85 45.48 27.66
CA VAL A 273 19.86 45.66 28.75
C VAL A 273 20.95 46.67 28.35
N SER A 274 21.35 46.71 27.08
CA SER A 274 22.29 47.74 26.58
C SER A 274 21.70 49.15 26.61
N LEU A 275 20.39 49.33 26.37
CA LEU A 275 19.75 50.65 26.44
C LEU A 275 19.67 51.17 27.89
N ILE A 276 19.39 50.28 28.85
CA ILE A 276 19.33 50.63 30.29
C ILE A 276 20.71 51.05 30.81
N LEU A 277 21.78 50.34 30.41
CA LEU A 277 23.15 50.71 30.80
C LEU A 277 23.60 52.05 30.19
N LEU A 278 23.22 52.35 28.94
CA LEU A 278 23.49 53.65 28.31
C LEU A 278 22.71 54.80 28.96
N LEU A 279 21.45 54.58 29.36
CA LEU A 279 20.65 55.58 30.08
C LEU A 279 21.20 55.84 31.49
N LEU A 280 21.62 54.80 32.23
CA LEU A 280 22.24 54.96 33.55
C LEU A 280 23.60 55.68 33.48
N HIS A 281 24.40 55.44 32.44
CA HIS A 281 25.66 56.16 32.23
C HIS A 281 25.43 57.65 31.92
N LYS A 282 24.37 57.96 31.15
CA LYS A 282 24.01 59.35 30.80
C LYS A 282 23.47 60.13 32.00
N VAL A 283 22.67 59.50 32.86
CA VAL A 283 22.19 60.10 34.12
C VAL A 283 23.34 60.36 35.10
N ARG A 284 24.29 59.42 35.25
CA ARG A 284 25.44 59.59 36.16
C ARG A 284 26.37 60.75 35.77
N LYS A 285 26.40 61.14 34.48
CA LYS A 285 27.20 62.28 33.99
C LYS A 285 26.55 63.65 34.21
N ILE A 286 25.27 63.68 34.60
CA ILE A 286 24.52 64.92 34.90
C ILE A 286 24.64 65.28 36.40
N PHE A 287 25.00 64.30 37.25
CA PHE A 287 25.08 64.45 38.71
C PHE A 287 26.51 64.48 39.27
N ASN A 288 27.53 64.64 38.43
CA ASN A 288 28.93 64.87 38.82
C ASN A 288 29.46 66.15 38.17
#